data_AF-A0A318I7G1-F1
#
_entry.id   AF-A0A318I7G1-F1
#
_cell.length_a   1.000
_cell.length_b   1.000
_cell.length_c   1.000
_cell.angle_alpha   90.00
_cell.angle_beta   90.00
_cell.angle_gamma   90.00
#
_symmetry.space_group_name_H-M   'P 1'
#
loop_
_entity.id
_entity.type
_entity.pdbx_description
1 polymer ?
#
loop_
_entity_poly.entity_id
_entity_poly.type
_entity_poly.pdbx_seq_one_letter_code
_entity_poly.pdbx_strand_id
1 'polypeptide(L)'
;MKDLLISVAVGDIAGMPYEFGNRTKNYNDVRLLTAKSTYTDDTVCTFACAESLLNHTDMATTLWSRCRMEKGRGYGGRFRQWLNHPHVTPAYNSFGNGSAMRVAAAGFMATTSSECIDLAISTAMPTHNHPEGLKGAVATALAIFYGMQSKGKTFIREKVLDVYYPQWSGCLYKDIQPDYRFDETCQISVPAALICFLESNDYTSCIKLAIALGGDADTLAAIAGPIAYAHYKYIPEELLKDAKNKLPKWMLDVSYAFDEHVNNTLLNVSLKTQIKPANEQTRVYNGIKRPLFTPEKITSLNYDEVFVFGSNSEGMHWGGAARTAYQHFGAIMGVSVGIQGQSYAIPTMEGGLESIRHFVNEFIQFARHNKHLFFFVTRIGCGFAGYTDNEIAPLFVAARNEENICLPKTFVS
;
A
#
# COMPACT_ATOMS: atom_id res chain seq x y z
N MET A 1 11.34 -17.05 6.40
CA MET A 1 9.88 -16.97 6.23
C MET A 1 9.50 -17.82 5.03
N LYS A 2 8.36 -18.52 5.06
CA LYS A 2 7.92 -19.42 3.97
C LYS A 2 6.40 -19.34 3.87
N ASP A 3 5.84 -19.67 2.71
CA ASP A 3 4.40 -19.75 2.51
C ASP A 3 3.69 -18.41 2.71
N LEU A 4 4.38 -17.29 2.39
CA LEU A 4 3.86 -15.94 2.58
C LEU A 4 2.56 -15.74 1.78
N LEU A 5 2.58 -16.03 0.48
CA LEU A 5 1.39 -15.88 -0.38
C LEU A 5 0.36 -16.99 -0.17
N ILE A 6 0.80 -18.17 0.27
CA ILE A 6 -0.10 -19.28 0.63
C ILE A 6 -1.00 -18.87 1.81
N SER A 7 -0.54 -17.97 2.69
CA SER A 7 -1.37 -17.44 3.78
C SER A 7 -2.62 -16.68 3.31
N VAL A 8 -2.63 -16.16 2.08
CA VAL A 8 -3.83 -15.60 1.45
C VAL A 8 -4.71 -16.72 0.92
N ALA A 9 -4.12 -17.64 0.16
CA ALA A 9 -4.84 -18.75 -0.47
C ALA A 9 -5.56 -19.65 0.54
N VAL A 10 -4.98 -19.88 1.72
CA VAL A 10 -5.65 -20.65 2.78
C VAL A 10 -6.93 -19.94 3.26
N GLY A 11 -6.91 -18.62 3.40
CA GLY A 11 -8.09 -17.83 3.80
C GLY A 11 -9.19 -17.86 2.74
N ASP A 12 -8.83 -17.54 1.50
CA ASP A 12 -9.70 -17.61 0.31
C ASP A 12 -10.37 -18.99 0.22
N ILE A 13 -9.58 -20.06 0.11
CA ILE A 13 -10.07 -21.43 -0.06
C ILE A 13 -11.01 -21.82 1.08
N ALA A 14 -10.65 -21.49 2.32
CA ALA A 14 -11.48 -21.81 3.48
C ALA A 14 -12.81 -21.02 3.50
N GLY A 15 -12.79 -19.77 3.03
CA GLY A 15 -13.95 -18.88 3.04
C GLY A 15 -14.91 -19.07 1.87
N MET A 16 -14.44 -19.48 0.69
CA MET A 16 -15.24 -19.58 -0.53
C MET A 16 -16.56 -20.36 -0.36
N PRO A 17 -16.60 -21.51 0.36
CA PRO A 17 -17.86 -22.23 0.57
C PRO A 17 -18.96 -21.40 1.26
N TYR A 18 -18.60 -20.32 1.95
CA TYR A 18 -19.46 -19.49 2.79
C TYR A 18 -19.78 -18.10 2.18
N GLU A 19 -19.26 -17.74 0.99
CA GLU A 19 -19.41 -16.41 0.38
C GLU A 19 -20.89 -16.08 0.04
N PHE A 20 -21.72 -17.10 -0.24
CA PHE A 20 -23.13 -16.94 -0.62
C PHE A 20 -24.12 -17.77 0.19
N GLY A 21 -24.56 -18.92 -0.35
CA GLY A 21 -25.70 -19.67 0.18
C GLY A 21 -25.45 -20.34 1.53
N ASN A 22 -24.18 -20.57 1.90
CA ASN A 22 -23.82 -21.25 3.15
C ASN A 22 -23.20 -20.30 4.19
N ARG A 23 -23.44 -18.99 4.11
CA ARG A 23 -22.98 -18.03 5.13
C ARG A 23 -23.35 -18.52 6.53
N THR A 24 -22.41 -18.37 7.46
CA THR A 24 -22.65 -18.68 8.87
C THR A 24 -22.19 -17.54 9.75
N LYS A 25 -22.91 -17.31 10.84
CA LYS A 25 -22.45 -16.46 11.96
C LYS A 25 -21.94 -17.28 13.14
N ASN A 26 -22.02 -18.60 13.06
CA ASN A 26 -21.59 -19.50 14.13
C ASN A 26 -20.13 -19.94 13.92
N TYR A 27 -19.24 -19.43 14.76
CA TYR A 27 -17.81 -19.77 14.76
C TYR A 27 -17.54 -21.28 14.81
N ASN A 28 -18.37 -22.05 15.51
CA ASN A 28 -18.17 -23.49 15.67
C ASN A 28 -18.56 -24.30 14.42
N ASP A 29 -19.38 -23.73 13.55
CA ASP A 29 -19.81 -24.38 12.31
C ASP A 29 -18.78 -24.22 11.18
N VAL A 30 -17.84 -23.27 11.32
CA VAL A 30 -16.81 -23.03 10.31
C VAL A 30 -15.85 -24.21 10.21
N ARG A 31 -15.89 -24.86 9.04
CA ARG A 31 -14.94 -25.89 8.58
C ARG A 31 -13.97 -25.27 7.59
N LEU A 32 -12.68 -25.28 7.93
CA LEU A 32 -11.61 -24.71 7.11
C LEU A 32 -11.15 -25.63 5.98
N LEU A 33 -11.40 -26.94 6.10
CA LEU A 33 -11.07 -27.94 5.10
C LEU A 33 -12.37 -28.55 4.58
N THR A 34 -12.68 -28.31 3.31
CA THR A 34 -13.84 -28.93 2.63
C THR A 34 -13.44 -29.41 1.25
N ALA A 35 -13.94 -30.58 0.83
CA ALA A 35 -13.55 -31.18 -0.46
C ALA A 35 -13.95 -30.34 -1.68
N LYS A 36 -14.96 -29.48 -1.55
CA LYS A 36 -15.46 -28.61 -2.64
C LYS A 36 -14.77 -27.24 -2.68
N SER A 37 -13.97 -26.90 -1.67
CA SER A 37 -13.27 -25.61 -1.65
C SER A 37 -12.12 -25.59 -2.66
N THR A 38 -11.96 -24.45 -3.33
CA THR A 38 -10.85 -24.11 -4.22
C THR A 38 -10.64 -22.61 -4.16
N TYR A 39 -9.54 -22.14 -4.74
CA TYR A 39 -9.16 -20.73 -4.72
C TYR A 39 -10.00 -19.91 -5.71
N THR A 40 -10.21 -18.64 -5.38
CA THR A 40 -10.98 -17.66 -6.14
C THR A 40 -10.07 -16.58 -6.75
N ASP A 41 -10.65 -15.47 -7.18
CA ASP A 41 -9.92 -14.33 -7.73
C ASP A 41 -9.05 -13.62 -6.71
N ASP A 42 -9.33 -13.72 -5.41
CA ASP A 42 -8.46 -13.22 -4.32
C ASP A 42 -7.06 -13.79 -4.45
N THR A 43 -6.95 -15.11 -4.54
CA THR A 43 -5.68 -15.80 -4.77
C THR A 43 -5.10 -15.46 -6.14
N VAL A 44 -5.86 -15.55 -7.23
CA VAL A 44 -5.31 -15.28 -8.57
C VAL A 44 -4.69 -13.89 -8.66
N CYS A 45 -5.42 -12.89 -8.17
CA CYS A 45 -4.97 -11.50 -8.17
C CYS A 45 -3.76 -11.30 -7.26
N THR A 46 -3.73 -11.94 -6.08
CA THR A 46 -2.58 -11.89 -5.17
C THR A 46 -1.30 -12.38 -5.85
N PHE A 47 -1.37 -13.54 -6.49
CA PHE A 47 -0.21 -14.14 -7.15
C PHE A 47 0.21 -13.34 -8.40
N ALA A 48 -0.73 -12.78 -9.15
CA ALA A 48 -0.42 -11.89 -10.27
C ALA A 48 0.26 -10.58 -9.81
N CYS A 49 -0.20 -9.99 -8.71
CA CYS A 49 0.43 -8.81 -8.12
C CYS A 49 1.85 -9.15 -7.62
N ALA A 50 2.04 -10.27 -6.93
CA ALA A 50 3.34 -10.71 -6.48
C ALA A 50 4.31 -10.93 -7.64
N GLU A 51 3.87 -11.59 -8.72
CA GLU A 51 4.67 -11.79 -9.92
C GLU A 51 5.12 -10.47 -10.54
N SER A 52 4.20 -9.51 -10.68
CA SER A 52 4.53 -8.19 -11.23
C SER A 52 5.56 -7.44 -10.39
N LEU A 53 5.41 -7.46 -9.07
CA LEU A 53 6.35 -6.81 -8.16
C LEU A 53 7.74 -7.47 -8.21
N LEU A 54 7.81 -8.81 -8.27
CA LEU A 54 9.08 -9.55 -8.34
C LEU A 54 9.82 -9.29 -9.65
N ASN A 55 9.09 -9.29 -10.76
CA ASN A 55 9.68 -9.21 -12.10
C ASN A 55 9.77 -7.77 -12.62
N HIS A 56 9.29 -6.80 -11.84
CA HIS A 56 9.20 -5.39 -12.23
C HIS A 56 8.46 -5.20 -13.57
N THR A 57 7.43 -6.00 -13.83
CA THR A 57 6.59 -5.89 -15.03
C THR A 57 5.43 -4.93 -14.80
N ASP A 58 4.78 -4.48 -15.87
CA ASP A 58 3.57 -3.68 -15.77
C ASP A 58 2.46 -4.41 -15.00
N MET A 59 2.00 -3.79 -13.91
CA MET A 59 1.02 -4.39 -12.99
C MET A 59 -0.31 -4.66 -13.66
N ALA A 60 -0.80 -3.73 -14.47
CA ALA A 60 -2.10 -3.86 -15.12
C ALA A 60 -2.09 -5.00 -16.14
N THR A 61 -1.04 -5.10 -16.96
CA THR A 61 -0.86 -6.17 -17.95
C THR A 61 -0.68 -7.54 -17.31
N THR A 62 0.10 -7.62 -16.22
CA THR A 62 0.31 -8.89 -15.49
C THR A 62 -1.00 -9.37 -14.88
N LEU A 63 -1.73 -8.48 -14.20
CA LEU A 63 -3.03 -8.79 -13.61
C LEU A 63 -4.05 -9.21 -14.68
N TRP A 64 -4.16 -8.44 -15.77
CA TRP A 64 -5.07 -8.72 -16.88
C TRP A 64 -4.80 -10.08 -17.53
N SER A 65 -3.54 -10.40 -17.80
CA SER A 65 -3.15 -11.65 -18.46
C SER A 65 -3.39 -12.88 -17.57
N ARG A 66 -2.94 -12.83 -16.31
CA ARG A 66 -3.12 -13.94 -15.35
C ARG A 66 -4.57 -14.21 -15.03
N CYS A 67 -5.37 -13.18 -14.79
CA CYS A 67 -6.80 -13.35 -14.49
C CYS A 67 -7.59 -13.87 -15.71
N ARG A 68 -7.17 -13.56 -16.94
CA ARG A 68 -7.76 -14.13 -18.16
C ARG A 68 -7.40 -15.60 -18.39
N MET A 69 -6.22 -16.03 -17.92
CA MET A 69 -5.83 -17.44 -17.93
C MET A 69 -6.68 -18.25 -16.95
N GLU A 70 -6.91 -17.72 -15.74
CA GLU A 70 -7.68 -18.37 -14.68
C GLU A 70 -9.17 -17.96 -14.72
N LYS A 71 -9.91 -18.46 -15.70
CA LYS A 71 -11.34 -18.13 -15.89
C LYS A 71 -12.23 -18.74 -14.81
N GLY A 72 -13.35 -18.09 -14.52
CA GLY A 72 -14.41 -18.64 -13.66
C GLY A 72 -14.06 -18.68 -12.17
N ARG A 73 -13.24 -17.72 -11.71
CA ARG A 73 -12.69 -17.70 -10.35
C ARG A 73 -13.43 -16.82 -9.35
N GLY A 74 -14.54 -16.18 -9.73
CA GLY A 74 -15.29 -15.30 -8.80
C GLY A 74 -15.28 -13.81 -9.16
N TYR A 75 -14.44 -13.40 -10.12
CA TYR A 75 -14.25 -11.98 -10.49
C TYR A 75 -15.51 -11.10 -10.47
N GLY A 76 -15.46 -10.05 -9.64
CA GLY A 76 -16.51 -9.05 -9.55
C GLY A 76 -16.89 -8.41 -10.90
N GLY A 77 -18.14 -7.96 -11.02
CA GLY A 77 -18.76 -7.61 -12.30
C GLY A 77 -17.97 -6.60 -13.15
N ARG A 78 -17.50 -5.50 -12.53
CA ARG A 78 -16.71 -4.45 -13.21
C ARG A 78 -15.29 -4.92 -13.54
N PHE A 79 -14.68 -5.73 -12.67
CA PHE A 79 -13.38 -6.33 -12.94
C PHE A 79 -13.44 -7.28 -14.12
N ARG A 80 -14.49 -8.11 -14.21
CA ARG A 80 -14.75 -8.96 -15.37
C ARG A 80 -14.95 -8.17 -16.66
N GLN A 81 -15.61 -7.01 -16.62
CA GLN A 81 -15.73 -6.12 -17.78
C GLN A 81 -14.34 -5.64 -18.23
N TRP A 82 -13.50 -5.20 -17.30
CA TRP A 82 -12.12 -4.79 -17.57
C TRP A 82 -11.27 -5.94 -18.15
N LEU A 83 -11.40 -7.16 -17.62
CA LEU A 83 -10.73 -8.35 -18.16
C LEU A 83 -11.18 -8.70 -19.58
N ASN A 84 -12.45 -8.48 -19.92
CA ASN A 84 -13.02 -8.86 -21.22
C ASN A 84 -12.65 -7.90 -22.35
N HIS A 85 -12.13 -6.71 -22.06
CA HIS A 85 -11.59 -5.84 -23.10
C HIS A 85 -10.40 -6.50 -23.83
N PRO A 86 -10.18 -6.21 -25.13
CA PRO A 86 -9.11 -6.82 -25.92
C PRO A 86 -7.70 -6.35 -25.51
N HIS A 87 -7.60 -5.24 -24.77
CA HIS A 87 -6.37 -4.68 -24.22
C HIS A 87 -6.64 -4.13 -22.81
N VAL A 88 -5.58 -3.87 -22.05
CA VAL A 88 -5.65 -3.18 -20.76
C VAL A 88 -6.27 -1.80 -20.97
N THR A 89 -7.33 -1.50 -20.20
CA THR A 89 -8.00 -0.19 -20.22
C THR A 89 -7.71 0.55 -18.91
N PRO A 90 -7.91 1.89 -18.87
CA PRO A 90 -7.79 2.65 -17.63
C PRO A 90 -8.68 2.10 -16.51
N ALA A 91 -8.27 2.38 -15.27
CA ALA A 91 -9.04 1.99 -14.10
C ALA A 91 -10.43 2.66 -14.09
N TYR A 92 -11.40 1.98 -13.47
CA TYR A 92 -12.80 2.37 -13.50
C TYR A 92 -13.30 2.99 -12.18
N ASN A 93 -12.40 3.60 -11.39
CA ASN A 93 -12.73 4.29 -10.14
C ASN A 93 -13.49 3.40 -9.14
N SER A 94 -13.00 2.18 -8.91
CA SER A 94 -13.59 1.24 -7.96
C SER A 94 -13.14 1.50 -6.52
N PHE A 95 -14.09 1.46 -5.59
CA PHE A 95 -13.88 1.44 -4.14
C PHE A 95 -14.07 0.04 -3.51
N GLY A 96 -14.21 -0.99 -4.34
CA GLY A 96 -14.39 -2.36 -3.89
C GLY A 96 -13.19 -2.93 -3.11
N ASN A 97 -13.42 -3.98 -2.33
CA ASN A 97 -12.43 -4.68 -1.52
C ASN A 97 -11.40 -5.50 -2.35
N GLY A 98 -11.63 -5.63 -3.66
CA GLY A 98 -10.73 -6.30 -4.60
C GLY A 98 -9.32 -5.69 -4.71
N SER A 99 -9.13 -4.46 -4.22
CA SER A 99 -7.79 -3.88 -4.03
C SER A 99 -7.08 -4.42 -2.79
N ALA A 100 -7.81 -4.62 -1.70
CA ALA A 100 -7.30 -5.08 -0.42
C ALA A 100 -7.01 -6.59 -0.41
N MET A 101 -7.85 -7.39 -1.09
CA MET A 101 -7.70 -8.86 -1.11
C MET A 101 -6.40 -9.33 -1.77
N ARG A 102 -5.83 -8.52 -2.67
CA ARG A 102 -4.65 -8.89 -3.49
C ARG A 102 -3.34 -8.22 -3.08
N VAL A 103 -3.35 -7.37 -2.06
CA VAL A 103 -2.24 -6.46 -1.73
C VAL A 103 -1.11 -7.13 -0.94
N ALA A 104 -1.29 -8.38 -0.49
CA ALA A 104 -0.44 -8.98 0.54
C ALA A 104 1.06 -8.97 0.22
N ALA A 105 1.42 -9.16 -1.06
CA ALA A 105 2.80 -9.10 -1.53
C ALA A 105 3.50 -7.78 -1.15
N ALA A 106 2.82 -6.64 -1.30
CA ALA A 106 3.35 -5.33 -0.95
C ALA A 106 3.71 -5.24 0.54
N GLY A 107 2.84 -5.78 1.42
CA GLY A 107 3.07 -5.80 2.85
C GLY A 107 4.24 -6.71 3.27
N PHE A 108 4.38 -7.87 2.62
CA PHE A 108 5.44 -8.83 2.94
C PHE A 108 6.84 -8.40 2.47
N MET A 109 6.94 -7.77 1.30
CA MET A 109 8.24 -7.45 0.69
C MET A 109 8.80 -6.08 1.06
N ALA A 110 7.95 -5.15 1.51
CA ALA A 110 8.40 -3.81 1.85
C ALA A 110 9.40 -3.80 3.02
N THR A 111 10.38 -2.93 2.92
CA THR A 111 11.40 -2.69 3.95
C THR A 111 11.10 -1.47 4.80
N THR A 112 10.27 -0.55 4.28
CA THR A 112 9.82 0.65 4.98
C THR A 112 8.31 0.84 4.81
N SER A 113 7.69 1.58 5.73
CA SER A 113 6.26 1.89 5.62
C SER A 113 5.93 2.69 4.36
N SER A 114 6.81 3.63 3.96
CA SER A 114 6.63 4.39 2.71
C SER A 114 6.62 3.48 1.49
N GLU A 115 7.62 2.60 1.38
CA GLU A 115 7.68 1.61 0.30
C GLU A 115 6.46 0.69 0.31
N CYS A 116 6.00 0.26 1.50
CA CYS A 116 4.78 -0.55 1.64
C CYS A 116 3.55 0.15 1.04
N ILE A 117 3.40 1.45 1.29
CA ILE A 117 2.30 2.26 0.74
C ILE A 117 2.42 2.37 -0.77
N ASP A 118 3.61 2.65 -1.29
CA ASP A 118 3.85 2.82 -2.73
C ASP A 118 3.56 1.52 -3.49
N LEU A 119 4.03 0.38 -2.96
CA LEU A 119 3.72 -0.95 -3.49
C LEU A 119 2.23 -1.28 -3.37
N ALA A 120 1.58 -0.93 -2.26
CA ALA A 120 0.14 -1.17 -2.10
C ALA A 120 -0.68 -0.40 -3.13
N ILE A 121 -0.37 0.88 -3.33
CA ILE A 121 -1.03 1.72 -4.34
C ILE A 121 -0.80 1.14 -5.73
N SER A 122 0.43 0.72 -6.08
CA SER A 122 0.70 0.17 -7.41
C SER A 122 -0.15 -1.08 -7.72
N THR A 123 -0.39 -1.95 -6.74
CA THR A 123 -1.28 -3.12 -6.92
C THR A 123 -2.76 -2.76 -7.06
N ALA A 124 -3.22 -1.64 -6.49
CA ALA A 124 -4.62 -1.21 -6.52
C ALA A 124 -4.96 -0.39 -7.77
N MET A 125 -4.07 0.52 -8.18
CA MET A 125 -4.26 1.51 -9.24
C MET A 125 -4.81 0.98 -10.56
N PRO A 126 -4.46 -0.22 -11.07
CA PRO A 126 -4.99 -0.72 -12.34
C PRO A 126 -6.52 -0.82 -12.41
N THR A 127 -7.20 -0.97 -11.26
CA THR A 127 -8.66 -1.16 -11.23
C THR A 127 -9.40 -0.39 -10.13
N HIS A 128 -8.72 0.00 -9.06
CA HIS A 128 -9.28 0.61 -7.85
C HIS A 128 -8.60 1.95 -7.54
N ASN A 129 -8.63 2.88 -8.49
CA ASN A 129 -8.07 4.23 -8.32
C ASN A 129 -9.00 5.21 -7.55
N HIS A 130 -10.08 4.71 -6.93
CA HIS A 130 -10.87 5.50 -5.99
C HIS A 130 -10.12 5.64 -4.65
N PRO A 131 -10.19 6.79 -3.96
CA PRO A 131 -9.52 6.99 -2.67
C PRO A 131 -9.77 5.86 -1.66
N GLU A 132 -11.02 5.41 -1.50
CA GLU A 132 -11.36 4.29 -0.61
C GLU A 132 -10.76 2.94 -1.04
N GLY A 133 -10.63 2.69 -2.34
CA GLY A 133 -9.99 1.48 -2.86
C GLY A 133 -8.48 1.47 -2.57
N LEU A 134 -7.81 2.60 -2.77
CA LEU A 134 -6.40 2.79 -2.41
C LEU A 134 -6.20 2.69 -0.89
N LYS A 135 -7.10 3.31 -0.12
CA LYS A 135 -7.09 3.29 1.34
C LYS A 135 -7.18 1.87 1.89
N GLY A 136 -8.05 1.03 1.32
CA GLY A 136 -8.17 -0.39 1.67
C GLY A 136 -6.90 -1.19 1.43
N ALA A 137 -6.31 -1.07 0.24
CA ALA A 137 -5.05 -1.73 -0.08
C ALA A 137 -3.92 -1.30 0.87
N VAL A 138 -3.76 0.01 1.08
CA VAL A 138 -2.71 0.55 1.97
C VAL A 138 -2.89 0.09 3.41
N ALA A 139 -4.10 0.12 3.95
CA ALA A 139 -4.36 -0.30 5.33
C ALA A 139 -4.02 -1.79 5.52
N THR A 140 -4.48 -2.66 4.61
CA THR A 140 -4.16 -4.09 4.66
C THR A 140 -2.67 -4.35 4.53
N ALA A 141 -1.99 -3.73 3.57
CA ALA A 141 -0.55 -3.89 3.38
C ALA A 141 0.26 -3.44 4.60
N LEU A 142 -0.10 -2.32 5.21
CA LEU A 142 0.57 -1.82 6.41
C LEU A 142 0.35 -2.73 7.62
N ALA A 143 -0.84 -3.31 7.79
CA ALA A 143 -1.09 -4.28 8.85
C ALA A 143 -0.18 -5.51 8.70
N ILE A 144 -0.02 -6.01 7.47
CA ILE A 144 0.92 -7.11 7.15
C ILE A 144 2.35 -6.67 7.44
N PHE A 145 2.79 -5.53 6.91
CA PHE A 145 4.14 -5.00 7.11
C PHE A 145 4.50 -4.80 8.59
N TYR A 146 3.59 -4.23 9.38
CA TYR A 146 3.83 -4.07 10.82
C TYR A 146 3.84 -5.41 11.56
N GLY A 147 3.03 -6.39 11.15
CA GLY A 147 3.16 -7.77 11.61
C GLY A 147 4.53 -8.35 11.27
N MET A 148 5.05 -8.09 10.06
CA MET A 148 6.39 -8.49 9.63
C MET A 148 7.50 -7.93 10.52
N GLN A 149 7.31 -6.71 11.01
CA GLN A 149 8.20 -6.03 11.95
C GLN A 149 7.97 -6.41 13.43
N SER A 150 7.17 -7.45 13.68
CA SER A 150 6.81 -7.89 15.04
C SER A 150 6.15 -6.80 15.88
N LYS A 151 5.45 -5.83 15.25
CA LYS A 151 4.63 -4.87 15.97
C LYS A 151 3.39 -5.59 16.53
N GLY A 152 3.05 -5.27 17.76
CA GLY A 152 1.89 -5.87 18.45
C GLY A 152 0.55 -5.38 17.89
N LYS A 153 -0.52 -6.09 18.24
CA LYS A 153 -1.90 -5.77 17.83
C LYS A 153 -2.33 -4.35 18.20
N THR A 154 -1.96 -3.86 19.39
CA THR A 154 -2.24 -2.48 19.82
C THR A 154 -1.67 -1.46 18.84
N PHE A 155 -0.43 -1.66 18.38
CA PHE A 155 0.20 -0.77 17.40
C PHE A 155 -0.55 -0.81 16.06
N ILE A 156 -0.95 -1.99 15.58
CA ILE A 156 -1.70 -2.13 14.33
C ILE A 156 -3.09 -1.47 14.45
N ARG A 157 -3.77 -1.61 15.60
CA ARG A 157 -5.02 -0.89 15.86
C ARG A 157 -4.82 0.63 15.75
N GLU A 158 -3.89 1.17 16.53
CA GLU A 158 -3.66 2.62 16.62
C GLU A 158 -3.11 3.24 15.32
N LYS A 159 -2.25 2.52 14.58
CA LYS A 159 -1.55 3.05 13.39
C LYS A 159 -2.18 2.67 12.07
N VAL A 160 -3.10 1.70 12.06
CA VAL A 160 -3.79 1.25 10.85
C VAL A 160 -5.30 1.39 11.00
N LEU A 161 -5.94 0.68 11.92
CA LEU A 161 -7.41 0.73 12.03
C LEU A 161 -7.89 2.14 12.35
N ASP A 162 -7.39 2.76 13.42
CA ASP A 162 -7.86 4.06 13.89
C ASP A 162 -7.50 5.21 12.94
N VAL A 163 -6.38 5.08 12.21
CA VAL A 163 -5.92 6.11 11.26
C VAL A 163 -6.72 6.07 9.96
N TYR A 164 -7.00 4.88 9.43
CA TYR A 164 -7.60 4.71 8.11
C TYR A 164 -9.12 4.53 8.16
N TYR A 165 -9.63 4.06 9.29
CA TYR A 165 -11.04 3.79 9.55
C TYR A 165 -11.43 4.29 10.95
N PRO A 166 -11.30 5.60 11.25
CA PRO A 166 -11.57 6.16 12.58
C PRO A 166 -13.00 5.88 13.08
N GLN A 167 -13.96 5.70 12.17
CA GLN A 167 -15.34 5.33 12.51
C GLN A 167 -15.49 3.90 13.08
N TRP A 168 -14.46 3.06 12.93
CA TRP A 168 -14.37 1.72 13.52
C TRP A 168 -13.46 1.68 14.76
N SER A 169 -12.97 2.83 15.21
CA SER A 169 -12.09 2.91 16.37
C SER A 169 -12.82 2.41 17.62
N GLY A 170 -12.13 1.57 18.40
CA GLY A 170 -12.69 0.94 19.60
C GLY A 170 -13.68 -0.21 19.35
N CYS A 171 -14.10 -0.48 18.11
CA CYS A 171 -14.98 -1.61 17.81
C CYS A 171 -14.28 -2.96 18.08
N LEU A 172 -15.04 -3.89 18.66
CA LEU A 172 -14.67 -5.28 18.89
C LEU A 172 -15.48 -6.21 17.97
N TYR A 173 -15.05 -7.47 17.85
CA TYR A 173 -15.71 -8.44 16.98
C TYR A 173 -17.19 -8.63 17.33
N LYS A 174 -17.50 -8.70 18.64
CA LYS A 174 -18.88 -8.85 19.14
C LYS A 174 -19.80 -7.69 18.76
N ASP A 175 -19.24 -6.51 18.52
CA ASP A 175 -20.01 -5.30 18.21
C ASP A 175 -20.40 -5.27 16.72
N ILE A 176 -19.62 -5.94 15.86
CA ILE A 176 -19.81 -5.93 14.40
C ILE A 176 -20.53 -7.19 13.90
N GLN A 177 -20.32 -8.34 14.57
CA GLN A 177 -20.78 -9.64 14.06
C GLN A 177 -22.30 -9.78 13.92
N PRO A 178 -23.17 -9.31 14.83
CA PRO A 178 -24.62 -9.52 14.70
C PRO A 178 -25.20 -8.90 13.42
N ASP A 179 -24.76 -7.69 13.10
CA ASP A 179 -25.33 -6.88 12.02
C ASP A 179 -24.51 -6.90 10.73
N TYR A 180 -23.31 -7.50 10.73
CA TYR A 180 -22.50 -7.63 9.52
C TYR A 180 -23.27 -8.35 8.41
N ARG A 181 -23.18 -7.86 7.17
CA ARG A 181 -23.80 -8.45 5.97
C ARG A 181 -22.77 -8.50 4.85
N PHE A 182 -23.12 -9.19 3.77
CA PHE A 182 -22.30 -9.23 2.56
C PHE A 182 -22.14 -7.80 2.01
N ASP A 183 -20.89 -7.35 1.90
CA ASP A 183 -20.52 -6.03 1.42
C ASP A 183 -19.12 -6.13 0.77
N GLU A 184 -19.05 -5.70 -0.48
CA GLU A 184 -17.84 -5.81 -1.32
C GLU A 184 -17.00 -4.52 -1.31
N THR A 185 -17.24 -3.58 -0.37
CA THR A 185 -16.53 -2.29 -0.31
C THR A 185 -15.36 -2.30 0.66
N CYS A 186 -14.29 -1.57 0.35
CA CYS A 186 -13.15 -1.41 1.26
C CYS A 186 -13.58 -0.86 2.63
N GLN A 187 -14.57 0.04 2.66
CA GLN A 187 -15.05 0.73 3.86
C GLN A 187 -15.64 -0.21 4.91
N ILE A 188 -16.15 -1.37 4.48
CA ILE A 188 -16.83 -2.33 5.34
C ILE A 188 -16.00 -3.61 5.50
N SER A 189 -15.40 -4.14 4.43
CA SER A 189 -14.66 -5.40 4.51
C SER A 189 -13.30 -5.25 5.21
N VAL A 190 -12.53 -4.21 4.90
CA VAL A 190 -11.16 -4.04 5.44
C VAL A 190 -11.12 -3.83 6.95
N PRO A 191 -11.86 -2.86 7.55
CA PRO A 191 -11.86 -2.71 9.00
C PRO A 191 -12.43 -3.93 9.73
N ALA A 192 -13.41 -4.63 9.14
CA ALA A 192 -13.94 -5.86 9.72
C ALA A 192 -12.90 -7.00 9.74
N ALA A 193 -12.15 -7.19 8.65
CA ALA A 193 -11.05 -8.15 8.58
C ALA A 193 -9.92 -7.79 9.57
N LEU A 194 -9.59 -6.49 9.70
CA LEU A 194 -8.64 -6.01 10.71
C LEU A 194 -9.12 -6.34 12.13
N ILE A 195 -10.40 -6.13 12.45
CA ILE A 195 -10.97 -6.47 13.76
C ILE A 195 -10.92 -7.99 14.01
N CYS A 196 -11.22 -8.82 13.01
CA CYS A 196 -11.07 -10.27 13.13
C CYS A 196 -9.64 -10.67 13.51
N PHE A 197 -8.63 -10.07 12.87
CA PHE A 197 -7.24 -10.25 13.26
C PHE A 197 -6.94 -9.72 14.66
N LEU A 198 -7.43 -8.53 15.02
CA LEU A 198 -7.16 -7.92 16.32
C LEU A 198 -7.75 -8.78 17.47
N GLU A 199 -8.85 -9.48 17.23
CA GLU A 199 -9.56 -10.32 18.22
C GLU A 199 -9.19 -11.82 18.15
N SER A 200 -8.37 -12.24 17.18
CA SER A 200 -7.93 -13.64 17.06
C SER A 200 -6.88 -14.04 18.10
N ASN A 201 -6.62 -15.34 18.25
CA ASN A 201 -5.52 -15.84 19.10
C ASN A 201 -4.41 -16.52 18.30
N ASP A 202 -4.73 -16.94 17.08
CA ASP A 202 -3.85 -17.60 16.13
C ASP A 202 -4.40 -17.42 14.70
N TYR A 203 -3.69 -17.95 13.71
CA TYR A 203 -4.11 -17.88 12.32
C TYR A 203 -5.49 -18.54 12.10
N THR A 204 -5.71 -19.74 12.65
CA THR A 204 -6.94 -20.52 12.49
C THR A 204 -8.17 -19.76 13.01
N SER A 205 -8.09 -19.23 14.23
CA SER A 205 -9.16 -18.44 14.84
C SER A 205 -9.41 -17.15 14.08
N CYS A 206 -8.38 -16.51 13.52
CA CYS A 206 -8.56 -15.33 12.65
C CYS A 206 -9.41 -15.65 11.42
N ILE A 207 -9.07 -16.71 10.68
CA ILE A 207 -9.85 -17.14 9.50
C ILE A 207 -11.28 -17.52 9.90
N LYS A 208 -11.45 -18.24 11.01
CA LYS A 208 -12.79 -18.63 11.48
C LYS A 208 -13.63 -17.43 11.90
N LEU A 209 -13.05 -16.41 12.54
CA LEU A 209 -13.74 -15.15 12.86
C LEU A 209 -14.16 -14.43 11.58
N ALA A 210 -13.25 -14.30 10.60
CA ALA A 210 -13.56 -13.65 9.32
C ALA A 210 -14.74 -14.32 8.59
N ILE A 211 -14.74 -15.66 8.51
CA ILE A 211 -15.84 -16.43 7.90
C ILE A 211 -17.14 -16.29 8.71
N ALA A 212 -17.05 -16.35 10.05
CA ALA A 212 -18.20 -16.26 10.95
C ALA A 212 -18.77 -14.84 11.11
N LEU A 213 -18.26 -13.84 10.37
CA LEU A 213 -19.01 -12.60 10.15
C LEU A 213 -20.23 -12.83 9.27
N GLY A 214 -20.22 -13.86 8.41
CA GLY A 214 -21.34 -14.21 7.54
C GLY A 214 -21.57 -13.22 6.39
N GLY A 215 -20.49 -12.62 5.87
CA GLY A 215 -20.49 -11.71 4.73
C GLY A 215 -19.74 -12.30 3.53
N ASP A 216 -18.85 -11.49 2.96
CA ASP A 216 -17.95 -11.83 1.85
C ASP A 216 -16.77 -12.68 2.36
N ALA A 217 -17.04 -13.97 2.59
CA ALA A 217 -16.29 -14.79 3.54
C ALA A 217 -14.88 -15.16 3.08
N ASP A 218 -14.68 -15.51 1.80
CA ASP A 218 -13.38 -15.69 1.16
C ASP A 218 -12.58 -14.41 1.20
N THR A 219 -13.13 -13.28 0.75
CA THR A 219 -12.37 -12.02 0.73
C THR A 219 -12.01 -11.51 2.12
N LEU A 220 -12.91 -11.59 3.10
CA LEU A 220 -12.59 -11.27 4.49
C LEU A 220 -11.44 -12.14 5.02
N ALA A 221 -11.47 -13.44 4.73
CA ALA A 221 -10.44 -14.38 5.15
C ALA A 221 -9.13 -14.18 4.38
N ALA A 222 -9.17 -13.84 3.09
CA ALA A 222 -8.02 -13.55 2.24
C ALA A 222 -7.30 -12.26 2.65
N ILE A 223 -8.03 -11.26 3.19
CA ILE A 223 -7.47 -10.06 3.80
C ILE A 223 -6.89 -10.37 5.19
N ALA A 224 -7.65 -11.07 6.05
CA ALA A 224 -7.27 -11.31 7.44
C ALA A 224 -6.13 -12.32 7.60
N GLY A 225 -6.08 -13.34 6.72
CA GLY A 225 -5.07 -14.40 6.70
C GLY A 225 -3.62 -13.91 6.67
N PRO A 226 -3.18 -13.14 5.66
CA PRO A 226 -1.80 -12.65 5.59
C PRO A 226 -1.45 -11.72 6.75
N ILE A 227 -2.40 -10.96 7.30
CA ILE A 227 -2.17 -10.14 8.50
C ILE A 227 -1.90 -11.05 9.71
N ALA A 228 -2.74 -12.07 9.91
CA ALA A 228 -2.57 -13.06 10.96
C ALA A 228 -1.25 -13.83 10.80
N TYR A 229 -0.91 -14.26 9.59
CA TYR A 229 0.35 -14.95 9.33
C TYR A 229 1.55 -14.05 9.58
N ALA A 230 1.50 -12.80 9.15
CA ALA A 230 2.55 -11.83 9.44
C ALA A 230 2.77 -11.64 10.94
N HIS A 231 1.73 -11.76 11.78
CA HIS A 231 1.86 -11.64 13.23
C HIS A 231 2.26 -12.96 13.92
N TYR A 232 1.52 -14.04 13.67
CA TYR A 232 1.68 -15.32 14.37
C TYR A 232 2.79 -16.21 13.78
N LYS A 233 3.19 -15.96 12.53
CA LYS A 233 4.24 -16.69 11.79
C LYS A 233 4.00 -18.20 11.65
N TYR A 234 2.77 -18.66 11.86
CA TYR A 234 2.41 -20.06 11.84
C TYR A 234 1.06 -20.29 11.18
N ILE A 235 0.98 -21.32 10.32
CA ILE A 235 -0.24 -21.86 9.72
C ILE A 235 -0.17 -23.38 9.92
N PRO A 236 -1.26 -24.04 10.36
CA PRO A 236 -1.31 -25.49 10.44
C PRO A 236 -0.95 -26.17 9.10
N GLU A 237 -0.16 -27.23 9.17
CA GLU A 237 0.40 -27.89 7.98
C GLU A 237 -0.68 -28.46 7.06
N GLU A 238 -1.78 -28.96 7.63
CA GLU A 238 -2.91 -29.46 6.85
C GLU A 238 -3.56 -28.39 5.97
N LEU A 239 -3.62 -27.13 6.44
CA LEU A 239 -4.16 -26.02 5.66
C LEU A 239 -3.19 -25.63 4.53
N LEU A 240 -1.90 -25.57 4.83
CA LEU A 240 -0.86 -25.31 3.83
C LEU A 240 -0.86 -26.36 2.72
N LYS A 241 -0.94 -27.64 3.10
CA LYS A 241 -0.95 -28.77 2.16
C LYS A 241 -2.20 -28.75 1.29
N ASP A 242 -3.37 -28.53 1.88
CA ASP A 242 -4.63 -28.43 1.14
C ASP A 242 -4.60 -27.29 0.12
N ALA A 243 -4.16 -26.10 0.53
CA ALA A 243 -4.00 -24.96 -0.38
C ALA A 243 -3.04 -25.27 -1.51
N LYS A 244 -1.80 -25.71 -1.21
CA LYS A 244 -0.78 -26.01 -2.23
C LYS A 244 -1.24 -27.08 -3.24
N ASN A 245 -2.00 -28.08 -2.80
CA ASN A 245 -2.53 -29.12 -3.68
C ASN A 245 -3.59 -28.60 -4.66
N LYS A 246 -4.25 -27.48 -4.34
CA LYS A 246 -5.28 -26.85 -5.17
C LYS A 246 -4.70 -25.81 -6.12
N LEU A 247 -3.54 -25.24 -5.82
CA LEU A 247 -2.93 -24.19 -6.63
C LEU A 247 -2.24 -24.73 -7.89
N PRO A 248 -2.33 -24.02 -9.02
CA PRO A 248 -1.63 -24.38 -10.24
C PRO A 248 -0.12 -24.13 -10.10
N LYS A 249 0.69 -24.81 -10.91
CA LYS A 249 2.15 -24.75 -10.85
C LYS A 249 2.70 -23.32 -10.87
N TRP A 250 2.14 -22.44 -11.71
CA TRP A 250 2.65 -21.07 -11.85
C TRP A 250 2.53 -20.26 -10.54
N MET A 251 1.48 -20.48 -9.74
CA MET A 251 1.34 -19.84 -8.44
C MET A 251 2.34 -20.42 -7.44
N LEU A 252 2.56 -21.75 -7.45
CA LEU A 252 3.56 -22.38 -6.59
C LEU A 252 4.98 -21.88 -6.90
N ASP A 253 5.31 -21.70 -8.19
CA ASP A 253 6.59 -21.15 -8.64
C ASP A 253 6.76 -19.70 -8.16
N VAL A 254 5.72 -18.86 -8.31
CA VAL A 254 5.71 -17.47 -7.80
C VAL A 254 5.83 -17.45 -6.28
N SER A 255 5.14 -18.34 -5.56
CA SER A 255 5.24 -18.44 -4.10
C SER A 255 6.67 -18.69 -3.65
N TYR A 256 7.34 -19.65 -4.31
CA TYR A 256 8.72 -20.01 -3.99
C TYR A 256 9.68 -18.85 -4.23
N ALA A 257 9.60 -18.24 -5.42
CA ALA A 257 10.43 -17.08 -5.77
C ALA A 257 10.18 -15.88 -4.84
N PHE A 258 8.93 -15.67 -4.43
CA PHE A 258 8.56 -14.59 -3.52
C PHE A 258 9.15 -14.79 -2.13
N ASP A 259 9.04 -16.00 -1.57
CA ASP A 259 9.64 -16.33 -0.28
C ASP A 259 11.16 -16.14 -0.28
N GLU A 260 11.85 -16.59 -1.34
CA GLU A 260 13.29 -16.37 -1.50
C GLU A 260 13.64 -14.89 -1.55
N HIS A 261 12.92 -14.10 -2.35
CA HIS A 261 13.13 -12.66 -2.45
C HIS A 261 12.99 -11.96 -1.10
N VAL A 262 11.89 -12.20 -0.39
CA VAL A 262 11.63 -11.56 0.92
C VAL A 262 12.70 -11.93 1.94
N ASN A 263 13.11 -13.20 2.00
CA ASN A 263 14.16 -13.63 2.91
C ASN A 263 15.51 -12.95 2.63
N ASN A 264 15.89 -12.86 1.35
CA ASN A 264 17.13 -12.20 0.93
C ASN A 264 17.11 -10.70 1.24
N THR A 265 15.99 -10.03 1.00
CA THR A 265 15.82 -8.60 1.27
C THR A 265 15.92 -8.29 2.76
N LEU A 266 15.25 -9.07 3.63
CA LEU A 266 15.31 -8.89 5.08
C LEU A 266 16.72 -9.12 5.66
N LEU A 267 17.46 -10.09 5.12
CA LEU A 267 18.88 -10.31 5.47
C LEU A 267 19.73 -9.08 5.11
N ASN A 268 19.56 -8.54 3.90
CA ASN A 268 20.32 -7.38 3.42
C ASN A 268 20.02 -6.10 4.21
N VAL A 269 18.77 -5.86 4.61
CA VAL A 269 18.40 -4.73 5.47
C VAL A 269 19.11 -4.82 6.82
N SER A 270 19.12 -6.00 7.44
CA SER A 270 19.76 -6.24 8.73
C SER A 270 21.26 -5.93 8.71
N LEU A 271 21.94 -6.26 7.59
CA LEU A 271 23.35 -5.94 7.37
C LEU A 271 23.59 -4.43 7.16
N LYS A 272 22.73 -3.75 6.39
CA LYS A 272 22.85 -2.30 6.12
C LYS A 272 22.65 -1.44 7.38
N THR A 273 21.77 -1.83 8.30
CA THR A 273 21.58 -1.12 9.57
C THR A 273 22.80 -1.11 10.48
N GLN A 274 23.84 -1.89 10.19
CA GLN A 274 25.11 -1.92 10.92
C GLN A 274 26.18 -0.97 10.35
N ILE A 275 25.93 -0.32 9.20
CA ILE A 275 26.89 0.56 8.52
C ILE A 275 26.41 2.02 8.64
N LYS A 276 27.20 2.87 9.31
CA LYS A 276 26.96 4.32 9.34
C LYS A 276 27.22 4.92 7.95
N PRO A 277 26.35 5.82 7.44
CA PRO A 277 26.60 6.46 6.15
C PRO A 277 27.84 7.37 6.23
N ALA A 278 28.66 7.31 5.18
CA ALA A 278 29.93 8.03 5.05
C ALA A 278 29.75 9.40 4.36
N ASN A 279 30.45 10.42 4.89
CA ASN A 279 30.72 11.75 4.33
C ASN A 279 29.55 12.49 3.64
N GLU A 280 28.66 13.08 4.43
CA GLU A 280 27.70 14.08 3.94
C GLU A 280 28.40 15.40 3.63
N GLN A 281 28.32 15.82 2.37
CA GLN A 281 28.74 17.17 1.94
C GLN A 281 27.70 18.21 2.40
N THR A 282 28.17 19.35 2.91
CA THR A 282 27.31 20.35 3.57
C THR A 282 27.58 21.77 3.07
N ARG A 283 26.58 22.64 3.16
CA ARG A 283 26.65 24.10 2.94
C ARG A 283 26.22 24.88 4.18
N VAL A 284 26.44 26.19 4.20
CA VAL A 284 25.96 27.08 5.28
C VAL A 284 24.94 28.05 4.70
N TYR A 285 23.78 28.17 5.34
CA TYR A 285 22.73 29.13 4.98
C TYR A 285 22.12 29.73 6.24
N ASN A 286 22.00 31.07 6.32
CA ASN A 286 21.59 31.80 7.54
C ASN A 286 22.34 31.35 8.81
N GLY A 287 23.64 31.06 8.68
CA GLY A 287 24.49 30.60 9.79
C GLY A 287 24.25 29.14 10.24
N ILE A 288 23.35 28.41 9.58
CA ILE A 288 23.03 27.00 9.87
C ILE A 288 23.70 26.09 8.85
N LYS A 289 24.35 25.01 9.32
CA LYS A 289 24.92 23.97 8.46
C LYS A 289 23.80 23.10 7.91
N ARG A 290 23.68 23.03 6.59
CA ARG A 290 22.65 22.30 5.84
C ARG A 290 23.30 21.26 4.92
N PRO A 291 22.60 20.19 4.51
CA PRO A 291 23.12 19.30 3.48
C PRO A 291 23.24 20.04 2.14
N LEU A 292 24.16 19.59 1.29
CA LEU A 292 24.35 20.16 -0.04
C LEU A 292 23.18 19.84 -0.98
N PHE A 293 22.56 18.67 -0.81
CA PHE A 293 21.41 18.19 -1.56
C PHE A 293 20.29 17.79 -0.61
N THR A 294 19.04 17.80 -1.09
CA THR A 294 17.90 17.33 -0.31
C THR A 294 18.13 15.86 0.07
N PRO A 295 18.10 15.51 1.37
CA PRO A 295 18.21 14.13 1.81
C PRO A 295 17.06 13.29 1.24
N GLU A 296 17.33 12.03 0.91
CA GLU A 296 16.28 11.11 0.41
C GLU A 296 15.15 10.90 1.44
N LYS A 297 15.48 11.02 2.72
CA LYS A 297 14.52 10.93 3.82
C LYS A 297 14.69 12.12 4.76
N ILE A 298 13.61 12.86 4.94
CA ILE A 298 13.50 13.96 5.90
C ILE A 298 12.51 13.52 6.96
N THR A 299 12.99 13.34 8.19
CA THR A 299 12.20 12.86 9.33
C THR A 299 11.84 13.96 10.32
N SER A 300 12.49 15.11 10.22
CA SER A 300 12.26 16.30 11.04
C SER A 300 12.69 17.55 10.29
N LEU A 301 12.11 18.68 10.65
CA LEU A 301 12.46 20.00 10.13
C LEU A 301 12.83 20.92 11.29
N ASN A 302 13.82 21.77 11.08
CA ASN A 302 14.03 22.97 11.90
C ASN A 302 12.92 23.98 11.62
N TYR A 303 12.71 24.92 12.54
CA TYR A 303 11.61 25.89 12.48
C TYR A 303 11.58 26.75 11.20
N ASP A 304 12.73 26.89 10.52
CA ASP A 304 12.88 27.66 9.30
C ASP A 304 12.92 26.79 8.04
N GLU A 305 12.77 25.46 8.18
CA GLU A 305 12.79 24.54 7.06
C GLU A 305 11.39 24.20 6.57
N VAL A 306 11.25 24.07 5.25
CA VAL A 306 10.00 23.75 4.59
C VAL A 306 10.18 22.54 3.68
N PHE A 307 9.31 21.55 3.84
CA PHE A 307 9.29 20.35 3.01
C PHE A 307 8.45 20.58 1.74
N VAL A 308 9.08 20.57 0.57
CA VAL A 308 8.41 20.83 -0.71
C VAL A 308 8.11 19.53 -1.43
N PHE A 309 6.85 19.32 -1.79
CA PHE A 309 6.34 18.05 -2.29
C PHE A 309 5.37 18.21 -3.47
N GLY A 310 5.24 17.13 -4.25
CA GLY A 310 4.26 17.05 -5.34
C GLY A 310 2.88 16.65 -4.82
N SER A 311 1.83 17.36 -5.23
CA SER A 311 0.42 17.08 -4.92
C SER A 311 -0.39 16.83 -6.18
N ASN A 312 -1.60 16.29 -6.04
CA ASN A 312 -2.61 16.24 -7.10
C ASN A 312 -3.58 17.42 -6.95
N SER A 313 -4.40 17.67 -7.97
CA SER A 313 -5.32 18.81 -8.02
C SER A 313 -6.33 18.84 -6.87
N GLU A 314 -6.70 17.67 -6.36
CA GLU A 314 -7.61 17.49 -5.23
C GLU A 314 -6.94 17.63 -3.85
N GLY A 315 -5.61 17.76 -3.77
CA GLY A 315 -4.88 17.85 -2.50
C GLY A 315 -4.91 16.56 -1.68
N MET A 316 -5.00 15.40 -2.35
CA MET A 316 -5.06 14.09 -1.72
C MET A 316 -3.65 13.57 -1.43
N HIS A 317 -3.22 13.71 -0.18
CA HIS A 317 -1.86 13.45 0.28
C HIS A 317 -1.66 12.03 0.83
N TRP A 318 -2.09 10.99 0.09
CA TRP A 318 -2.13 9.61 0.60
C TRP A 318 -0.84 8.81 0.43
N GLY A 319 0.04 9.22 -0.50
CA GLY A 319 1.26 8.49 -0.85
C GLY A 319 2.52 9.37 -0.89
N GLY A 320 3.69 8.72 -0.78
CA GLY A 320 5.00 9.33 -1.05
C GLY A 320 5.29 10.59 -0.24
N ALA A 321 5.94 11.57 -0.87
CA ALA A 321 6.31 12.83 -0.24
C ALA A 321 5.07 13.62 0.27
N ALA A 322 3.95 13.58 -0.45
CA ALA A 322 2.72 14.27 -0.03
C ALA A 322 2.21 13.77 1.32
N ARG A 323 2.23 12.45 1.51
CA ARG A 323 1.87 11.85 2.79
C ARG A 323 2.82 12.24 3.91
N THR A 324 4.13 12.20 3.66
CA THR A 324 5.11 12.63 4.67
C THR A 324 4.84 14.08 5.09
N ALA A 325 4.53 14.95 4.13
CA ALA A 325 4.15 16.34 4.41
C ALA A 325 2.88 16.43 5.27
N TYR A 326 1.84 15.64 4.96
CA TYR A 326 0.59 15.60 5.74
C TYR A 326 0.80 15.06 7.16
N GLN A 327 1.55 13.96 7.31
CA GLN A 327 1.70 13.29 8.61
C GLN A 327 2.67 13.99 9.56
N HIS A 328 3.68 14.68 9.03
CA HIS A 328 4.79 15.18 9.83
C HIS A 328 5.02 16.69 9.73
N PHE A 329 4.62 17.32 8.63
CA PHE A 329 5.01 18.71 8.32
C PHE A 329 3.81 19.64 8.11
N GLY A 330 2.61 19.20 8.44
CA GLY A 330 1.41 20.05 8.49
C GLY A 330 0.79 20.38 7.14
N ALA A 331 1.03 19.55 6.11
CA ALA A 331 0.19 19.63 4.91
C ALA A 331 -1.27 19.30 5.27
N ILE A 332 -2.21 19.86 4.54
CA ILE A 332 -3.64 19.79 4.79
C ILE A 332 -4.28 18.98 3.67
N MET A 333 -5.09 17.98 4.02
CA MET A 333 -5.84 17.20 3.05
C MET A 333 -6.85 18.11 2.32
N GLY A 334 -6.89 18.03 1.00
CA GLY A 334 -7.76 18.90 0.18
C GLY A 334 -7.09 20.18 -0.34
N VAL A 335 -5.85 20.47 0.07
CA VAL A 335 -5.13 21.68 -0.36
C VAL A 335 -3.95 21.29 -1.25
N SER A 336 -4.06 21.58 -2.55
CA SER A 336 -3.15 21.06 -3.59
C SER A 336 -1.95 21.94 -3.91
N VAL A 337 -1.93 23.20 -3.47
CA VAL A 337 -0.89 24.18 -3.84
C VAL A 337 -0.53 25.08 -2.67
N GLY A 338 0.75 25.50 -2.62
CA GLY A 338 1.22 26.53 -1.72
C GLY A 338 1.62 26.04 -0.32
N ILE A 339 1.94 27.01 0.55
CA ILE A 339 2.46 26.78 1.91
C ILE A 339 1.35 26.27 2.85
N GLN A 340 1.65 25.23 3.62
CA GLN A 340 0.76 24.58 4.57
C GLN A 340 1.61 24.02 5.73
N GLY A 341 1.48 24.58 6.94
CA GLY A 341 2.37 24.23 8.05
C GLY A 341 3.84 24.50 7.71
N GLN A 342 4.70 23.49 7.88
CA GLN A 342 6.11 23.49 7.45
C GLN A 342 6.30 22.76 6.11
N SER A 343 5.31 22.82 5.23
CA SER A 343 5.36 22.18 3.91
C SER A 343 4.85 23.09 2.80
N TYR A 344 5.27 22.82 1.56
CA TYR A 344 4.81 23.55 0.36
C TYR A 344 4.42 22.56 -0.74
N ALA A 345 3.16 22.63 -1.18
CA ALA A 345 2.61 21.75 -2.20
C ALA A 345 2.81 22.35 -3.62
N ILE A 346 3.27 21.52 -4.55
CA ILE A 346 3.35 21.82 -5.98
C ILE A 346 2.46 20.82 -6.73
N PRO A 347 1.41 21.24 -7.45
CA PRO A 347 0.62 20.35 -8.28
C PRO A 347 1.46 19.65 -9.36
N THR A 348 1.32 18.32 -9.48
CA THR A 348 2.13 17.49 -10.38
C THR A 348 1.39 16.44 -11.19
N MET A 349 0.14 16.14 -10.88
CA MET A 349 -0.57 15.04 -11.54
C MET A 349 -1.42 15.48 -12.75
N GLU A 350 -1.70 16.78 -12.88
CA GLU A 350 -2.61 17.32 -13.88
C GLU A 350 -1.96 18.40 -14.76
N GLY A 351 -2.30 18.40 -16.05
CA GLY A 351 -1.91 19.46 -16.99
C GLY A 351 -0.51 19.33 -17.61
N GLY A 352 0.23 18.25 -17.33
CA GLY A 352 1.53 17.95 -17.96
C GLY A 352 2.67 18.86 -17.49
N LEU A 353 3.85 18.71 -18.12
CA LEU A 353 5.09 19.40 -17.70
C LEU A 353 4.99 20.93 -17.70
N GLU A 354 4.20 21.53 -18.58
CA GLU A 354 4.04 22.99 -18.61
C GLU A 354 3.19 23.53 -17.45
N SER A 355 2.17 22.78 -17.03
CA SER A 355 1.44 23.06 -15.79
C SER A 355 2.36 22.98 -14.57
N ILE A 356 3.19 21.93 -14.50
CA ILE A 356 4.19 21.77 -13.43
C ILE A 356 5.18 22.93 -13.45
N ARG A 357 5.68 23.32 -14.63
CA ARG A 357 6.61 24.45 -14.80
C ARG A 357 6.03 25.74 -14.22
N HIS A 358 4.75 26.01 -14.47
CA HIS A 358 4.06 27.17 -13.91
C HIS A 358 4.14 27.18 -12.37
N PHE A 359 3.73 26.10 -11.71
CA PHE A 359 3.77 26.03 -10.24
C PHE A 359 5.19 25.98 -9.66
N VAL A 360 6.16 25.37 -10.36
CA VAL A 360 7.57 25.43 -9.98
C VAL A 360 8.09 26.87 -10.02
N ASN A 361 7.70 27.67 -11.03
CA ASN A 361 8.06 29.08 -11.09
C ASN A 361 7.43 29.88 -9.96
N GLU A 362 6.16 29.63 -9.61
CA GLU A 362 5.50 30.25 -8.46
C GLU A 362 6.20 29.90 -7.14
N PHE A 363 6.57 28.62 -6.95
CA PHE A 363 7.35 28.17 -5.81
C PHE A 363 8.71 28.91 -5.72
N ILE A 364 9.44 29.02 -6.83
CA ILE A 364 10.73 29.71 -6.84
C ILE A 364 10.55 31.19 -6.49
N GLN A 365 9.51 31.85 -7.01
CA GLN A 365 9.19 33.23 -6.63
C GLN A 365 8.82 33.34 -5.15
N PHE A 366 8.05 32.40 -4.62
CA PHE A 366 7.72 32.35 -3.20
C PHE A 366 8.99 32.21 -2.35
N ALA A 367 9.88 31.27 -2.69
CA ALA A 367 11.14 31.06 -1.98
C ALA A 367 12.05 32.30 -2.03
N ARG A 368 12.04 33.05 -3.14
CA ARG A 368 12.77 34.32 -3.27
C ARG A 368 12.30 35.40 -2.30
N HIS A 369 11.00 35.51 -2.07
CA HIS A 369 10.42 36.48 -1.14
C HIS A 369 10.53 36.03 0.33
N ASN A 370 10.83 34.75 0.58
CA ASN A 370 10.90 34.16 1.91
C ASN A 370 12.31 33.66 2.25
N LYS A 371 13.33 34.54 2.15
CA LYS A 371 14.74 34.20 2.45
C LYS A 371 15.00 33.83 3.92
N HIS A 372 14.05 34.09 4.82
CA HIS A 372 14.13 33.58 6.18
C HIS A 372 13.83 32.07 6.27
N LEU A 373 13.30 31.45 5.21
CA LEU A 373 13.01 30.02 5.13
C LEU A 373 13.99 29.28 4.21
N PHE A 374 14.15 27.99 4.46
CA PHE A 374 14.99 27.05 3.71
C PHE A 374 14.15 25.87 3.20
N PHE A 375 14.16 25.64 1.89
CA PHE A 375 13.23 24.72 1.24
C PHE A 375 13.92 23.43 0.81
N PHE A 376 13.45 22.29 1.31
CA PHE A 376 13.86 20.97 0.85
C PHE A 376 12.93 20.47 -0.25
N VAL A 377 13.40 20.52 -1.49
CA VAL A 377 12.66 20.01 -2.65
C VAL A 377 12.87 18.52 -2.75
N THR A 378 11.79 17.74 -2.67
CA THR A 378 11.82 16.30 -2.92
C THR A 378 11.92 16.00 -4.42
N ARG A 379 11.98 14.73 -4.83
CA ARG A 379 11.86 14.34 -6.25
C ARG A 379 10.41 14.52 -6.73
N ILE A 380 9.96 15.77 -6.76
CA ILE A 380 8.60 16.20 -7.08
C ILE A 380 8.21 15.66 -8.46
N GLY A 381 7.03 15.05 -8.57
CA GLY A 381 6.55 14.46 -9.83
C GLY A 381 7.16 13.09 -10.20
N CYS A 382 8.27 12.68 -9.59
CA CYS A 382 8.98 11.44 -9.96
C CYS A 382 8.52 10.18 -9.22
N GLY A 383 7.50 10.31 -8.37
CA GLY A 383 6.81 9.19 -7.72
C GLY A 383 5.53 8.85 -8.47
N PHE A 384 4.38 9.07 -7.81
CA PHE A 384 3.06 8.73 -8.34
C PHE A 384 2.66 9.40 -9.67
N ALA A 385 3.17 10.61 -9.95
CA ALA A 385 2.87 11.27 -11.22
C ALA A 385 3.62 10.63 -12.40
N GLY A 386 4.61 9.77 -12.14
CA GLY A 386 5.25 8.91 -13.15
C GLY A 386 6.31 9.59 -14.01
N TYR A 387 6.71 10.84 -13.73
CA TYR A 387 7.77 11.50 -14.48
C TYR A 387 9.16 10.98 -14.09
N THR A 388 10.10 11.09 -14.99
CA THR A 388 11.51 10.82 -14.72
C THR A 388 12.22 12.06 -14.18
N ASP A 389 13.36 11.87 -13.52
CA ASP A 389 14.20 13.00 -13.09
C ASP A 389 14.64 13.86 -14.29
N ASN A 390 14.86 13.24 -15.46
CA ASN A 390 15.23 13.95 -16.68
C ASN A 390 14.13 14.89 -17.21
N GLU A 391 12.86 14.58 -16.91
CA GLU A 391 11.72 15.40 -17.31
C GLU A 391 11.47 16.56 -16.33
N ILE A 392 11.66 16.33 -15.02
CA ILE A 392 11.38 17.33 -13.99
C ILE A 392 12.57 18.23 -13.68
N ALA A 393 13.79 17.70 -13.61
CA ALA A 393 14.99 18.46 -13.26
C ALA A 393 15.18 19.75 -14.09
N PRO A 394 14.90 19.77 -15.42
CA PRO A 394 14.98 20.99 -16.23
C PRO A 394 14.03 22.10 -15.77
N LEU A 395 12.92 21.78 -15.09
CA LEU A 395 11.97 22.77 -14.56
C LEU A 395 12.57 23.57 -13.40
N PHE A 396 13.54 23.00 -12.68
CA PHE A 396 14.18 23.59 -11.50
C PHE A 396 15.52 24.29 -11.79
N VAL A 397 15.90 24.51 -13.05
CA VAL A 397 17.17 25.17 -13.41
C VAL A 397 17.32 26.53 -12.72
N ALA A 398 16.25 27.33 -12.68
CA ALA A 398 16.27 28.63 -12.00
C ALA A 398 16.45 28.54 -10.47
N ALA A 399 16.04 27.42 -9.86
CA ALA A 399 16.20 27.17 -8.42
C ALA A 399 17.64 26.83 -8.03
N ARG A 400 18.49 26.37 -8.97
CA ARG A 400 19.90 26.01 -8.69
C ARG A 400 20.74 27.17 -8.17
N ASN A 401 20.34 28.39 -8.51
CA ASN A 401 21.01 29.62 -8.07
C ASN A 401 20.41 30.21 -6.78
N GLU A 402 19.34 29.60 -6.24
CA GLU A 402 18.71 30.07 -5.01
C GLU A 402 19.30 29.36 -3.80
N GLU A 403 20.09 30.07 -2.99
CA GLU A 403 20.80 29.49 -1.84
C GLU A 403 19.86 28.86 -0.79
N ASN A 404 18.61 29.35 -0.73
CA ASN A 404 17.59 28.88 0.20
C ASN A 404 16.72 27.74 -0.36
N ILE A 405 17.01 27.25 -1.56
CA ILE A 405 16.38 26.05 -2.12
C ILE A 405 17.42 24.93 -2.16
N CYS A 406 17.08 23.79 -1.59
CA CYS A 406 17.87 22.56 -1.63
C CYS A 406 17.18 21.61 -2.60
N LEU A 407 17.91 21.15 -3.62
CA LEU A 407 17.39 20.25 -4.65
C LEU A 407 17.90 18.82 -4.41
N PRO A 408 17.17 17.78 -4.85
CA PRO A 408 17.70 16.43 -4.91
C PRO A 408 18.97 16.39 -5.75
N LYS A 409 19.92 15.52 -5.40
CA LYS A 409 21.18 15.38 -6.16
C LYS A 409 20.93 15.13 -7.65
N THR A 410 19.94 14.31 -7.98
CA THR A 410 19.57 13.96 -9.35
C THR A 410 18.98 15.13 -10.14
N PHE A 411 18.55 16.21 -9.49
CA PHE A 411 18.05 17.41 -10.19
C PHE A 411 19.18 18.40 -10.53
N VAL A 412 20.39 18.16 -10.02
CA VAL A 412 21.56 19.03 -10.18
C VAL A 412 22.65 18.36 -11.02
N SER A 413 22.77 17.03 -10.94
CA SER A 413 23.76 16.20 -11.62
C SER A 413 23.59 16.10 -13.13
#